data_AF-A0ABD5DEY1-F1
#
_entry.id   AF-A0ABD5DEY1-F1
#
_cell.length_a   1.000
_cell.length_b   1.000
_cell.length_c   1.000
_cell.angle_alpha   90.00
_cell.angle_beta   90.00
_cell.angle_gamma   90.00
#
_symmetry.space_group_name_H-M   'P 1'
#
loop_
_entity.id
_entity.type
_entity.pdbx_description
1 polymer ?
#
loop_
_entity_poly.entity_id
_entity_poly.type
_entity_poly.pdbx_seq_one_letter_code
_entity_poly.pdbx_strand_id
1 'polypeptide(L)'
;HPLRFDEREAIERWSLVRAGWKAADKTDALFISRRGTALSRQQAYRIIRSAGENAGTVTHTHPHMLRHACGYELAERGTDTRLIQDYLG
;
A
#
# COMPACT_ATOMS: atom_id res chain seq x y z
N HIS A 1 -0.98 -12.66 4.51
CA HIS A 1 -1.53 -12.30 5.82
C HIS A 1 -2.93 -11.80 5.55
N PRO A 2 -3.95 -12.25 6.29
CA PRO A 2 -5.31 -11.74 6.12
C PRO A 2 -5.34 -10.23 6.36
N LEU A 3 -6.06 -9.48 5.53
CA LEU A 3 -6.22 -8.04 5.76
C LEU A 3 -6.83 -7.81 7.15
N ARG A 4 -6.27 -6.87 7.90
CA ARG A 4 -6.78 -6.44 9.20
C ARG A 4 -7.94 -5.47 9.03
N PHE A 5 -8.59 -5.14 10.14
CA PHE A 5 -9.76 -4.27 10.15
C PHE A 5 -9.45 -2.87 9.61
N ASP A 6 -8.38 -2.25 10.11
CA ASP A 6 -7.87 -0.95 9.67
C ASP A 6 -7.44 -0.95 8.19
N GLU A 7 -6.78 -2.03 7.73
CA GLU A 7 -6.39 -2.21 6.34
C GLU A 7 -7.62 -2.28 5.40
N ARG A 8 -8.66 -3.04 5.80
CA ARG A 8 -9.92 -3.12 5.05
C ARG A 8 -10.64 -1.78 5.02
N GLU A 9 -10.76 -1.13 6.17
CA GLU A 9 -11.41 0.18 6.29
C GLU A 9 -10.70 1.24 5.40
N ALA A 10 -9.37 1.22 5.33
CA ALA A 10 -8.61 2.09 4.44
C ALA A 10 -8.90 1.81 2.96
N ILE A 11 -9.01 0.53 2.55
CA ILE A 11 -9.36 0.14 1.18
C ILE A 11 -10.79 0.54 0.82
N GLU A 12 -11.74 0.40 1.74
CA GLU A 12 -13.13 0.82 1.55
C GLU A 12 -13.23 2.33 1.39
N ARG A 13 -12.59 3.10 2.27
CA ARG A 13 -12.48 4.56 2.14
C ARG A 13 -11.86 4.97 0.81
N TRP A 14 -10.78 4.31 0.41
CA TRP A 14 -10.16 4.55 -0.89
C TRP A 14 -11.12 4.25 -2.04
N SER A 15 -11.90 3.18 -1.96
CA SER A 15 -12.87 2.81 -3.00
C SER A 15 -13.93 3.89 -3.22
N LEU A 16 -14.40 4.53 -2.14
CA LEU A 16 -15.32 5.67 -2.21
C LEU A 16 -14.68 6.89 -2.89
N VAL A 17 -13.43 7.23 -2.53
CA VAL A 17 -12.69 8.34 -3.14
C VAL A 17 -12.42 8.08 -4.63
N ARG A 18 -11.98 6.85 -4.94
CA ARG A 18 -11.69 6.36 -6.30
C ARG A 18 -12.92 6.47 -7.19
N ALA A 19 -14.10 6.11 -6.70
CA ALA A 19 -15.35 6.16 -7.47
C ALA A 19 -15.69 7.58 -7.98
N GLY A 20 -15.24 8.62 -7.28
CA GLY A 20 -15.41 10.01 -7.71
C GLY A 20 -14.41 10.49 -8.77
N TRP A 21 -13.43 9.67 -9.16
CA TRP A 21 -12.41 10.07 -10.12
C TRP A 21 -12.85 9.81 -11.56
N LYS A 22 -12.45 10.72 -12.47
CA LYS A 22 -12.74 10.60 -13.90
C LYS A 22 -12.16 9.28 -14.44
N ALA A 23 -12.99 8.55 -15.18
CA ALA A 23 -12.63 7.28 -15.82
C ALA A 23 -12.24 6.14 -14.84
N ALA A 24 -12.63 6.23 -13.56
CA ALA A 24 -12.41 5.16 -12.58
C ALA A 24 -13.21 3.88 -12.90
N ASP A 25 -14.30 4.01 -13.65
CA ASP A 25 -15.15 2.95 -14.19
C ASP A 25 -14.52 2.23 -15.39
N LYS A 26 -13.47 2.80 -16.00
CA LYS A 26 -12.81 2.23 -17.19
C LYS A 26 -11.72 1.21 -16.88
N THR A 27 -11.48 0.93 -15.60
CA THR A 27 -10.46 -0.03 -15.17
C THR A 27 -10.88 -0.73 -13.89
N ASP A 28 -10.54 -2.02 -13.79
CA ASP A 28 -10.73 -2.81 -12.57
C ASP A 28 -9.59 -2.65 -11.57
N ALA A 29 -8.57 -1.84 -11.89
CA ALA A 29 -7.45 -1.61 -10.98
C ALA A 29 -7.92 -0.92 -9.69
N LEU A 30 -7.61 -1.54 -8.54
CA LEU A 30 -7.95 -0.96 -7.23
C LEU A 30 -7.27 0.39 -7.04
N PHE A 31 -5.97 0.48 -7.31
CA PHE A 31 -5.23 1.74 -7.24
C PHE A 31 -5.07 2.34 -8.63
N ILE A 32 -5.57 3.57 -8.80
CA ILE A 32 -5.55 4.32 -10.05
C ILE A 32 -4.81 5.65 -9.88
N SER A 33 -4.34 6.19 -11.00
CA SER A 33 -3.89 7.57 -11.08
C SER A 33 -5.09 8.52 -11.24
N ARG A 34 -4.87 9.83 -11.04
CA ARG A 34 -5.88 10.89 -11.28
C ARG A 34 -6.48 10.90 -12.70
N ARG A 35 -5.86 10.19 -13.64
CA ARG A 35 -6.33 10.05 -15.03
C ARG A 35 -7.27 8.85 -15.23
N GLY A 36 -7.56 8.06 -14.19
CA GLY A 36 -8.39 6.86 -14.29
C GLY A 36 -7.67 5.62 -14.82
N THR A 37 -6.34 5.67 -14.95
CA THR A 37 -5.52 4.50 -15.36
C THR A 37 -4.92 3.82 -14.15
N ALA A 38 -4.55 2.54 -14.27
CA ALA A 38 -3.80 1.83 -13.22
C ALA A 38 -2.58 2.64 -12.74
N LEU A 39 -2.35 2.63 -11.43
CA LEU A 39 -1.22 3.33 -10.81
C LEU A 39 0.10 2.69 -11.24
N SER A 40 1.04 3.48 -11.75
CA SER A 40 2.35 2.95 -12.13
C SER A 40 3.25 2.74 -10.91
N ARG A 41 4.20 1.81 -11.02
CA ARG A 41 5.23 1.58 -9.98
C ARG A 41 5.97 2.85 -9.60
N GLN A 42 6.31 3.69 -10.58
CA GLN A 42 7.03 4.94 -10.34
C GLN A 42 6.16 5.98 -9.62
N GLN A 43 4.85 5.99 -9.86
CA GLN A 43 3.91 6.85 -9.11
C GLN A 43 3.74 6.35 -7.68
N ALA A 44 3.59 5.04 -7.48
CA ALA A 44 3.53 4.44 -6.15
C ALA A 44 4.80 4.78 -5.33
N TYR A 45 5.99 4.68 -5.94
CA TYR A 45 7.24 5.07 -5.30
C TYR A 45 7.23 6.54 -4.84
N ARG A 46 6.77 7.46 -5.69
CA ARG A 46 6.67 8.89 -5.36
C ARG A 46 5.66 9.16 -4.24
N ILE A 47 4.52 8.49 -4.25
CA ILE A 47 3.50 8.60 -3.20
C ILE A 47 4.07 8.15 -1.85
N ILE A 48 4.70 6.97 -1.82
CA ILE A 48 5.32 6.42 -0.60
C ILE A 48 6.42 7.34 -0.07
N ARG A 49 7.28 7.85 -0.95
CA ARG A 49 8.34 8.78 -0.57
C ARG A 49 7.77 10.06 0.05
N SER A 50 6.79 10.68 -0.61
CA SER A 50 6.14 11.90 -0.12
C SER A 50 5.41 11.66 1.21
N ALA A 51 4.78 10.51 1.38
CA ALA A 51 4.16 10.13 2.65
C ALA A 51 5.19 10.01 3.78
N GLY A 52 6.36 9.42 3.52
CA GLY A 52 7.46 9.36 4.48
C GLY A 52 8.02 10.74 4.85
N GLU A 53 8.21 11.61 3.86
CA GLU A 53 8.64 12.99 4.06
C GLU A 53 7.64 13.76 4.95
N ASN A 54 6.34 13.62 4.69
CA ASN A 54 5.28 14.23 5.49
C ASN A 54 5.19 13.65 6.92
N ALA A 55 5.52 12.37 7.09
CA ALA A 55 5.57 11.71 8.40
C ALA A 55 6.86 12.02 9.18
N GLY A 56 7.79 12.79 8.61
CA GLY A 56 9.07 13.14 9.24
C GLY A 56 10.04 11.96 9.37
N THR A 57 9.93 10.95 8.50
CA THR A 57 10.84 9.79 8.55
C THR A 57 12.27 10.22 8.22
N VAL A 58 13.22 9.92 9.10
CA VAL A 58 14.64 10.29 8.95
C VAL A 58 15.28 9.65 7.71
N THR A 59 14.75 8.51 7.28
CA THR A 59 15.19 7.76 6.11
C THR A 59 14.26 7.98 4.92
N HIS A 60 14.79 7.99 3.70
CA HIS A 60 14.00 8.05 2.47
C HIS A 60 13.09 6.82 2.31
N THR A 61 11.87 6.92 2.82
CA THR A 61 10.88 5.83 2.78
C THR A 61 10.60 5.40 1.34
N HIS A 62 10.72 4.10 1.07
CA HIS A 62 10.49 3.51 -0.25
C HIS A 62 9.86 2.11 -0.14
N PRO A 63 9.28 1.55 -1.22
CA PRO A 63 8.48 0.32 -1.14
C PRO A 63 9.19 -0.87 -0.48
N HIS A 64 10.47 -1.08 -0.80
CA HIS A 64 11.25 -2.16 -0.20
C HIS A 64 11.45 -2.00 1.31
N MET A 65 11.64 -0.78 1.82
CA MET A 65 11.71 -0.54 3.28
C MET A 65 10.39 -0.83 3.97
N LEU A 66 9.26 -0.42 3.38
CA LEU A 66 7.95 -0.73 3.93
C LEU A 66 7.69 -2.24 3.98
N ARG A 67 8.13 -2.99 2.98
CA ARG A 67 8.04 -4.46 2.97
C ARG A 67 8.87 -5.10 4.08
N HIS A 68 10.09 -4.61 4.31
CA HIS A 68 10.94 -5.08 5.43
C HIS A 68 10.30 -4.78 6.79
N ALA A 69 9.81 -3.55 6.98
CA ALA A 69 9.10 -3.18 8.20
C ALA A 69 7.86 -4.06 8.42
N CYS A 70 7.10 -4.37 7.37
CA CYS A 70 5.97 -5.29 7.44
C CYS A 70 6.39 -6.70 7.85
N GLY A 71 7.46 -7.25 7.26
CA GLY A 71 7.99 -8.56 7.65
C GLY A 71 8.46 -8.60 9.10
N TYR A 72 9.17 -7.55 9.54
CA TYR A 72 9.61 -7.39 10.92
C TYR A 72 8.43 -7.34 11.91
N GLU A 73 7.43 -6.51 11.63
CA GLU A 73 6.21 -6.39 12.45
C GLU A 73 5.42 -7.71 12.52
N LEU A 74 5.32 -8.45 11.42
CA LEU A 74 4.67 -9.77 11.42
C LEU A 74 5.45 -10.78 12.28
N ALA A 75 6.79 -10.75 12.22
CA ALA A 75 7.64 -11.59 13.04
C ALA A 75 7.53 -11.23 14.53
N GLU A 76 7.55 -9.94 14.89
CA GLU A 76 7.37 -9.49 16.28
C GLU A 76 6.03 -9.91 16.87
N ARG A 77 4.98 -9.99 16.05
CA ARG A 77 3.65 -10.51 16.46
C ARG A 77 3.58 -12.03 16.55
N GLY A 78 4.70 -12.74 16.36
CA GLY A 78 4.76 -14.19 16.43
C GLY A 78 4.20 -14.92 15.20
N THR A 79 4.10 -14.24 14.04
CA THR A 79 3.73 -14.92 12.79
C THR A 79 4.84 -15.88 12.39
N ASP A 80 4.49 -17.12 12.07
CA ASP A 80 5.44 -18.14 11.61
C ASP A 80 6.23 -17.63 10.40
N THR A 81 7.55 -17.84 10.41
CA THR A 81 8.46 -17.32 9.38
C THR A 81 8.19 -17.89 7.99
N ARG A 82 7.70 -19.13 7.88
CA ARG A 82 7.24 -19.70 6.61
C ARG A 82 5.99 -18.99 6.11
N LEU A 83 5.04 -18.68 6.99
CA LEU A 83 3.86 -17.90 6.61
C LEU A 83 4.23 -16.49 6.16
N ILE A 84 5.23 -15.85 6.79
CA ILE A 84 5.73 -14.54 6.35
C ILE A 84 6.32 -14.63 4.93
N GLN A 85 7.09 -15.68 4.63
CA GLN A 85 7.56 -15.97 3.27
C GLN A 85 6.40 -16.19 2.31
N ASP A 86 5.38 -16.98 2.66
CA ASP A 86 4.20 -17.17 1.80
C ASP A 86 3.47 -15.84 1.51
N TYR A 87 3.45 -14.92 2.48
CA TYR A 87 2.74 -13.64 2.37
C TYR A 87 3.47 -12.60 1.57
N LEU A 88 4.79 -12.57 1.70
CA LEU A 88 5.60 -11.55 1.05
C LEU A 88 6.16 -12.13 -0.25
N GLY A 89 6.60 -13.37 -0.28
CA GLY A 89 7.40 -14.01 -1.33
C GLY A 89 8.82 -14.08 -0.85
#